data_AF-A0A7C3YX81-F1
#
_entry.id   AF-A0A7C3YX81-F1
#
_cell.length_a   1.000
_cell.length_b   1.000
_cell.length_c   1.000
_cell.angle_alpha   90.00
_cell.angle_beta   90.00
_cell.angle_gamma   90.00
#
_symmetry.space_group_name_H-M   'P 1'
#
loop_
_entity.id
_entity.type
_entity.pdbx_description
1 polymer ?
#
loop_
_entity_poly.entity_id
_entity_poly.type
_entity_poly.pdbx_seq_one_letter_code
_entity_poly.pdbx_strand_id
1 'polypeptide(L)'
;MPFKTVVSQINAELDKLLPYRSDYFSTLDDYTNQEITGVPVPSSIFQSPSTTYLYLERNSRPSGLGYEFLARVASKDPLIASIINTRINQVILFARPRMLLNKEEHLSYSVFPIEADTIKEPEKKIIKKLELMLYNTGFYPRPRDIFSTFLKKIIRDRFRYDQVNFEILHDDKG
;
A
#
# COMPACT_ATOMS: atom_id res chain seq x y z
N MET A 1 -50.54 -15.85 -14.21
CA MET A 1 -50.32 -15.15 -15.49
C MET A 1 -48.92 -15.49 -16.00
N PRO A 2 -48.73 -15.84 -17.28
CA PRO A 2 -47.42 -16.23 -17.79
C PRO A 2 -46.50 -15.00 -17.88
N PHE A 3 -45.27 -15.15 -17.36
CA PHE A 3 -44.24 -14.11 -17.17
C PHE A 3 -44.00 -13.21 -18.41
N LYS A 4 -44.15 -13.77 -19.61
CA LYS A 4 -44.03 -13.04 -20.89
C LYS A 4 -45.05 -11.89 -21.04
N THR A 5 -46.24 -12.04 -20.46
CA THR A 5 -47.32 -11.04 -20.52
C THR A 5 -47.04 -9.83 -19.64
N VAL A 6 -46.34 -10.05 -18.53
CA VAL A 6 -45.96 -8.98 -17.57
C VAL A 6 -44.80 -8.16 -18.15
N VAL A 7 -43.83 -8.83 -18.77
CA VAL A 7 -42.70 -8.15 -19.44
C VAL A 7 -43.17 -7.30 -20.63
N SER A 8 -44.14 -7.77 -21.41
CA SER A 8 -44.69 -6.98 -22.53
C SER A 8 -45.49 -5.77 -22.05
N GLN A 9 -46.20 -5.88 -20.92
CA GLN A 9 -46.92 -4.76 -20.32
C GLN A 9 -45.97 -3.69 -19.76
N ILE A 10 -44.89 -4.11 -19.09
CA ILE A 10 -43.86 -3.20 -18.55
C ILE A 10 -43.14 -2.46 -19.68
N ASN A 11 -42.78 -3.14 -20.77
CA ASN A 11 -42.13 -2.52 -21.92
C ASN A 11 -43.05 -1.52 -22.63
N ALA A 12 -44.35 -1.83 -22.74
CA ALA A 12 -45.33 -0.92 -23.33
C ALA A 12 -45.63 0.34 -22.47
N GLU A 13 -45.41 0.29 -21.15
CA GLU A 13 -45.44 1.47 -20.29
C GLU A 13 -44.15 2.29 -20.37
N LEU A 14 -42.99 1.63 -20.45
CA LEU A 14 -41.68 2.30 -20.59
C LEU A 14 -41.56 3.07 -21.91
N ASP A 15 -42.08 2.54 -23.01
CA ASP A 15 -42.09 3.20 -24.31
C ASP A 15 -43.00 4.44 -24.36
N LYS A 16 -43.99 4.54 -23.46
CA LYS A 16 -44.83 5.75 -23.31
C LYS A 16 -44.15 6.85 -22.49
N LEU A 17 -43.21 6.48 -21.61
CA LEU A 17 -42.53 7.39 -20.69
C LEU A 17 -41.23 7.98 -21.26
N LEU A 18 -40.71 7.45 -22.37
CA LEU A 18 -39.45 7.87 -22.98
C LEU A 18 -39.61 8.13 -24.49
N PRO A 19 -40.08 9.32 -24.91
CA PRO A 19 -40.21 9.65 -26.34
C PRO A 19 -38.87 9.85 -27.06
N TYR A 20 -37.72 9.72 -26.36
CA TYR A 20 -36.38 9.90 -26.91
C TYR A 20 -35.58 8.59 -26.94
N ARG A 21 -36.17 7.53 -27.49
CA ARG A 21 -35.45 6.29 -27.78
C ARG A 21 -35.18 6.14 -29.27
N SER A 22 -34.48 7.13 -29.83
CA SER A 22 -33.83 7.05 -31.13
C SER A 22 -32.53 7.84 -31.04
N ASP A 23 -31.46 7.29 -31.60
CA ASP A 23 -30.22 7.96 -32.03
C ASP A 23 -28.94 7.83 -31.15
N TYR A 24 -29.00 7.29 -29.93
CA TYR A 24 -27.77 7.19 -29.10
C TYR A 24 -26.98 5.88 -29.22
N PHE A 25 -27.44 4.91 -30.00
CA PHE A 25 -26.75 3.61 -30.13
C PHE A 25 -26.19 3.31 -31.53
N SER A 26 -26.26 4.24 -32.48
CA SER A 26 -25.67 4.06 -33.82
C SER A 26 -24.30 4.72 -34.02
N THR A 27 -23.79 5.49 -33.06
CA THR A 27 -22.55 6.27 -33.24
C THR A 27 -21.34 5.75 -32.45
N LEU A 28 -21.43 4.56 -31.84
CA LEU A 28 -20.34 3.97 -31.06
C LEU A 28 -19.45 3.00 -31.86
N ASP A 29 -19.86 2.61 -33.07
CA ASP A 29 -19.08 1.71 -33.93
C ASP A 29 -18.22 2.45 -34.97
N ASP A 30 -18.35 3.78 -35.09
CA ASP A 30 -17.68 4.57 -36.14
C ASP A 30 -16.32 5.18 -35.74
N TYR A 31 -15.88 5.03 -34.49
CA TYR A 31 -14.64 5.67 -34.01
C TYR A 31 -13.40 4.77 -33.97
N THR A 32 -13.49 3.52 -34.43
CA THR A 32 -12.37 2.56 -34.33
C THR A 32 -11.56 2.37 -35.61
N ASN A 33 -11.91 2.96 -36.76
CA ASN A 33 -11.11 2.77 -37.99
C ASN A 33 -11.04 4.03 -38.87
N GLN A 34 -10.15 4.96 -38.53
CA GLN A 34 -9.54 5.86 -39.52
C GLN A 34 -8.03 5.95 -39.25
N GLU A 35 -7.27 5.04 -39.85
CA GLU A 35 -5.85 5.26 -40.09
C GLU A 35 -5.66 6.11 -41.36
N ILE A 36 -4.54 6.85 -41.35
CA ILE A 36 -3.87 7.58 -42.46
C ILE A 36 -4.20 9.08 -42.55
N THR A 37 -3.43 9.92 -41.84
CA THR A 37 -2.34 10.74 -42.43
C THR A 37 -1.36 11.25 -41.35
N GLY A 38 -0.18 10.64 -41.25
CA GLY A 38 1.12 11.34 -41.10
C GLY A 38 1.48 12.16 -39.86
N VAL A 39 0.67 12.28 -38.80
CA VAL A 39 1.06 13.03 -37.57
C VAL A 39 0.74 12.20 -36.33
N PRO A 40 1.72 11.92 -35.43
CA PRO A 40 1.43 11.27 -34.16
C PRO A 40 0.72 12.28 -33.25
N VAL A 41 -0.61 12.20 -33.20
CA VAL A 41 -1.40 12.93 -32.22
C VAL A 41 -1.12 12.27 -30.86
N PRO A 42 -0.63 13.00 -29.83
CA PRO A 42 -0.54 12.41 -28.50
C PRO A 42 -1.95 11.98 -28.12
N SER A 43 -2.13 10.69 -27.84
CA SER A 43 -3.40 10.12 -27.45
C SER A 43 -3.81 10.69 -26.09
N SER A 44 -4.41 11.89 -26.08
CA SER A 44 -5.11 12.40 -24.92
C SER A 44 -6.34 11.53 -24.74
N ILE A 45 -6.30 10.66 -23.73
CA ILE A 45 -7.42 9.81 -23.37
C ILE A 45 -8.53 10.75 -22.87
N PHE A 46 -9.50 11.06 -23.73
CA PHE A 46 -10.73 11.74 -23.33
C PHE A 46 -11.58 10.75 -22.54
N GLN A 47 -11.41 10.73 -21.22
CA GLN A 47 -12.33 10.03 -20.33
C GLN A 47 -13.57 10.90 -20.13
N SER A 48 -14.74 10.35 -20.39
CA SER A 48 -15.98 11.05 -20.10
C SER A 48 -16.14 11.19 -18.57
N PRO A 49 -16.64 12.32 -18.06
CA PRO A 49 -16.82 12.50 -16.62
C PRO A 49 -17.63 11.37 -15.99
N SER A 50 -18.63 10.84 -16.70
CA SER A 50 -19.44 9.71 -16.27
C SER A 50 -18.64 8.41 -16.09
N THR A 51 -17.67 8.12 -16.97
CA THR A 51 -16.75 6.98 -16.77
C THR A 51 -15.87 7.21 -15.54
N THR A 52 -15.34 8.42 -15.35
CA THR A 52 -14.56 8.77 -14.16
C THR A 52 -15.37 8.60 -12.87
N TYR A 53 -16.64 9.04 -12.85
CA TYR A 53 -17.55 8.82 -11.73
C TYR A 53 -17.83 7.34 -11.48
N LEU A 54 -18.05 6.54 -12.51
CA LEU A 54 -18.21 5.07 -12.39
C LEU A 54 -16.95 4.39 -11.84
N TYR A 55 -15.75 4.83 -12.22
CA TYR A 55 -14.49 4.35 -11.65
C TYR A 55 -14.33 4.73 -10.17
N LEU A 56 -14.65 5.97 -9.81
CA LEU A 56 -14.63 6.44 -8.42
C LEU A 56 -15.67 5.69 -7.57
N GLU A 57 -16.87 5.51 -8.10
CA GLU A 57 -17.93 4.74 -7.43
C GLU A 57 -17.56 3.27 -7.28
N ARG A 58 -17.02 2.63 -8.31
CA ARG A 58 -16.55 1.24 -8.25
C ARG A 58 -15.44 1.05 -7.22
N ASN A 59 -14.52 2.03 -7.11
CA ASN A 59 -13.48 2.02 -6.06
C ASN A 59 -14.02 2.34 -4.66
N SER A 60 -15.16 3.04 -4.57
CA SER A 60 -15.85 3.32 -3.30
C SER A 60 -16.81 2.20 -2.86
N ARG A 61 -17.19 1.28 -3.77
CA ARG A 61 -17.94 0.07 -3.43
C ARG A 61 -17.00 -0.92 -2.72
N PRO A 62 -17.38 -1.50 -1.57
CA PRO A 62 -16.56 -2.48 -0.84
C PRO A 62 -16.34 -3.81 -1.58
N SER A 63 -16.82 -3.93 -2.83
CA SER A 63 -16.68 -5.10 -3.69
C SER A 63 -15.36 -5.17 -4.46
N GLY A 64 -14.49 -4.15 -4.35
CA GLY A 64 -13.13 -4.21 -4.88
C GLY A 64 -12.15 -4.71 -3.80
N LEU A 65 -11.46 -5.81 -4.07
CA LEU A 65 -10.26 -6.25 -3.33
C LEU A 65 -9.12 -5.22 -3.53
N GLY A 66 -9.26 -4.05 -2.91
CA GLY A 66 -8.29 -2.95 -2.99
C GLY A 66 -7.56 -2.71 -1.66
N TYR A 67 -6.49 -1.90 -1.70
CA TYR A 67 -5.72 -1.52 -0.52
C TYR A 67 -6.59 -0.91 0.60
N GLU A 68 -7.63 -0.15 0.25
CA GLU A 68 -8.58 0.42 1.22
C GLU A 68 -9.42 -0.61 1.97
N PHE A 69 -9.74 -1.74 1.31
CA PHE A 69 -10.43 -2.85 1.96
C PHE A 69 -9.50 -3.54 2.97
N LEU A 70 -8.27 -3.88 2.54
CA LEU A 70 -7.24 -4.47 3.41
C LEU A 70 -6.94 -3.58 4.62
N ALA A 71 -6.87 -2.27 4.37
CA ALA A 71 -6.73 -1.25 5.38
C ALA A 71 -7.84 -1.29 6.43
N ARG A 72 -9.08 -1.35 5.96
CA ARG A 72 -10.26 -1.41 6.82
C ARG A 72 -10.26 -2.70 7.62
N VAL A 73 -10.04 -3.85 6.98
CA VAL A 73 -10.00 -5.16 7.65
C VAL A 73 -8.93 -5.18 8.74
N ALA A 74 -7.69 -4.81 8.42
CA ALA A 74 -6.59 -4.80 9.40
C ALA A 74 -6.82 -3.87 10.60
N SER A 75 -7.61 -2.80 10.43
CA SER A 75 -7.83 -1.78 11.47
C SER A 75 -9.15 -1.94 12.23
N LYS A 76 -10.20 -2.45 11.57
CA LYS A 76 -11.57 -2.51 12.10
C LYS A 76 -11.96 -3.89 12.59
N ASP A 77 -11.36 -4.95 12.07
CA ASP A 77 -11.55 -6.28 12.64
C ASP A 77 -10.72 -6.41 13.93
N PRO A 78 -11.35 -6.58 15.10
CA PRO A 78 -10.64 -6.60 16.37
C PRO A 78 -9.74 -7.83 16.51
N LEU A 79 -10.13 -8.98 15.93
CA LEU A 79 -9.33 -10.20 15.97
C LEU A 79 -8.04 -9.97 15.18
N ILE A 80 -8.16 -9.48 13.95
CA ILE A 80 -7.00 -9.24 13.08
C ILE A 80 -6.10 -8.15 13.66
N ALA A 81 -6.69 -7.02 14.11
CA ALA A 81 -5.93 -5.95 14.73
C ALA A 81 -5.16 -6.44 15.97
N SER A 82 -5.75 -7.31 16.80
CA SER A 82 -5.08 -7.89 17.97
C SER A 82 -3.88 -8.76 17.59
N ILE A 83 -3.99 -9.56 16.53
CA ILE A 83 -2.90 -10.40 16.02
C ILE A 83 -1.75 -9.51 15.53
N ILE A 84 -2.05 -8.52 14.68
CA ILE A 84 -1.05 -7.61 14.12
C ILE A 84 -0.31 -6.88 15.24
N ASN A 85 -1.04 -6.32 16.20
CA ASN A 85 -0.45 -5.59 17.33
C ASN A 85 0.41 -6.51 18.21
N THR A 86 -0.03 -7.74 18.44
CA THR A 86 0.76 -8.73 19.21
C THR A 86 2.07 -9.05 18.50
N ARG A 87 2.05 -9.27 17.19
CA ARG A 87 3.27 -9.54 16.41
C ARG A 87 4.21 -8.36 16.37
N ILE A 88 3.68 -7.15 16.17
CA ILE A 88 4.46 -5.92 16.27
C ILE A 88 5.16 -5.84 17.62
N ASN A 89 4.42 -6.01 18.73
CA ASN A 89 4.96 -5.94 20.08
C ASN A 89 6.06 -6.98 20.33
N GLN A 90 5.87 -8.22 19.86
CA GLN A 90 6.88 -9.27 19.98
C GLN A 90 8.20 -8.89 19.29
N VAL A 91 8.13 -8.36 18.07
CA VAL A 91 9.34 -8.04 17.31
C VAL A 91 10.06 -6.80 17.84
N ILE A 92 9.31 -5.79 18.31
CA ILE A 92 9.92 -4.56 18.88
C ILE A 92 10.81 -4.87 20.09
N LEU A 93 10.53 -5.94 20.84
CA LEU A 93 11.38 -6.34 21.97
C LEU A 93 12.83 -6.55 21.56
N PHE A 94 13.08 -6.93 20.31
CA PHE A 94 14.43 -7.12 19.77
C PHE A 94 15.04 -5.84 19.18
N ALA A 95 14.33 -4.72 19.15
CA ALA A 95 14.73 -3.49 18.45
C ALA A 95 15.66 -2.57 19.27
N ARG A 96 16.24 -3.07 20.37
CA ARG A 96 17.20 -2.33 21.21
C ARG A 96 18.61 -2.89 21.07
N PRO A 97 19.63 -2.04 20.92
CA PRO A 97 21.02 -2.49 20.85
C PRO A 97 21.49 -2.96 22.23
N ARG A 98 22.25 -4.05 22.26
CA ARG A 98 22.76 -4.67 23.51
C ARG A 98 23.49 -3.65 24.40
N MET A 99 24.17 -2.67 23.85
CA MET A 99 24.91 -1.67 24.63
C MET A 99 24.04 -0.77 25.53
N LEU A 100 22.75 -0.62 25.22
CA LEU A 100 21.81 0.23 25.96
C LEU A 100 21.00 -0.55 27.00
N LEU A 101 21.14 -1.88 27.03
CA LEU A 101 20.39 -2.72 27.96
C LEU A 101 21.05 -2.74 29.33
N ASN A 102 20.21 -2.74 30.36
CA ASN A 102 20.62 -3.15 31.70
C ASN A 102 20.88 -4.66 31.72
N LYS A 103 21.70 -5.15 32.66
CA LYS A 103 22.05 -6.58 32.78
C LYS A 103 20.84 -7.53 32.91
N GLU A 104 19.68 -7.00 33.28
CA GLU A 104 18.43 -7.73 33.50
C GLU A 104 17.54 -7.83 32.25
N GLU A 105 17.78 -6.99 31.23
CA GLU A 105 17.06 -7.09 29.96
C GLU A 105 17.77 -8.12 29.05
N HIS A 106 17.03 -9.11 28.55
CA HIS A 106 17.62 -10.20 27.73
C HIS A 106 17.44 -10.03 26.21
N LEU A 107 16.45 -9.24 25.78
CA LEU A 107 16.04 -9.14 24.38
C LEU A 107 16.68 -7.92 23.71
N SER A 108 17.64 -8.18 22.82
CA SER A 108 18.38 -7.14 22.08
C SER A 108 18.95 -7.66 20.77
N TYR A 109 19.41 -6.74 19.94
CA TYR A 109 20.29 -7.05 18.81
C TYR A 109 21.73 -6.63 19.09
N SER A 110 22.67 -7.27 18.41
CA SER A 110 24.07 -6.86 18.40
C SER A 110 24.69 -7.15 17.04
N VAL A 111 25.71 -6.36 16.67
CA VAL A 111 26.42 -6.48 15.39
C VAL A 111 27.73 -7.21 15.61
N PHE A 112 27.99 -8.22 14.77
CA PHE A 112 29.21 -9.02 14.83
C PHE A 112 29.90 -9.05 13.46
N PRO A 113 31.24 -9.05 13.42
CA PRO A 113 31.98 -9.33 12.20
C PRO A 113 31.75 -10.78 11.77
N ILE A 114 31.76 -11.04 10.45
CA ILE A 114 31.52 -12.38 9.89
C ILE A 114 32.69 -13.33 10.18
N GLU A 115 33.93 -12.82 10.12
CA GLU A 115 35.17 -13.64 10.14
C GLU A 115 36.11 -13.24 11.28
N ALA A 116 35.62 -13.09 12.51
CA ALA A 116 36.51 -12.79 13.65
C ALA A 116 36.31 -13.76 14.82
N ASP A 117 37.39 -14.47 15.16
CA ASP A 117 37.46 -15.32 16.36
C ASP A 117 37.52 -14.48 17.65
N THR A 118 38.04 -13.26 17.59
CA THR A 118 38.15 -12.35 18.74
C THR A 118 37.99 -10.90 18.29
N ILE A 119 37.10 -10.16 18.97
CA ILE A 119 36.80 -8.77 18.67
C ILE A 119 37.89 -7.84 19.24
N LYS A 120 38.62 -7.14 18.38
CA LYS A 120 39.66 -6.16 18.76
C LYS A 120 39.04 -4.83 19.20
N GLU A 121 39.75 -4.04 20.02
CA GLU A 121 39.30 -2.70 20.44
C GLU A 121 38.86 -1.73 19.32
N PRO A 122 39.57 -1.60 18.17
CA PRO A 122 39.08 -0.76 17.08
C PRO A 122 37.74 -1.27 16.49
N GLU A 123 37.55 -2.58 16.40
CA GLU A 123 36.32 -3.19 15.90
C GLU A 123 35.16 -2.93 16.85
N LYS A 124 35.39 -2.95 18.18
CA LYS A 124 34.36 -2.59 19.17
C LYS A 124 33.81 -1.19 18.93
N LYS A 125 34.65 -0.24 18.53
CA LYS A 125 34.20 1.13 18.21
C LYS A 125 33.32 1.15 16.96
N ILE A 126 33.69 0.38 15.94
CA ILE A 126 32.91 0.26 14.71
C ILE A 126 31.56 -0.41 14.99
N ILE A 127 31.56 -1.53 15.72
CA ILE A 127 30.34 -2.23 16.14
C ILE A 127 29.40 -1.29 16.88
N LYS A 128 29.91 -0.53 17.87
CA LYS A 128 29.11 0.45 18.60
C LYS A 128 28.54 1.53 17.67
N LYS A 129 29.34 2.01 16.72
CA LYS A 129 28.89 3.01 15.74
C LYS A 129 27.76 2.46 14.86
N LEU A 130 27.87 1.21 14.39
CA LEU A 130 26.86 0.55 13.57
C LEU A 130 25.58 0.24 14.36
N GLU A 131 25.70 -0.25 15.60
CA GLU A 131 24.54 -0.47 16.46
C GLU A 131 23.79 0.83 16.75
N LEU A 132 24.52 1.93 17.02
CA LEU A 132 23.88 3.23 17.23
C LEU A 132 23.23 3.76 15.94
N MET A 133 23.86 3.53 14.78
CA MET A 133 23.26 3.85 13.49
C MET A 133 21.92 3.13 13.30
N LEU A 134 21.90 1.82 13.53
CA LEU A 134 20.69 1.01 13.40
C LEU A 134 19.61 1.52 14.34
N TYR A 135 19.96 1.73 15.62
CA TYR A 135 19.03 2.25 16.63
C TYR A 135 18.38 3.57 16.23
N ASN A 136 19.17 4.46 15.64
CA ASN A 136 18.70 5.77 15.17
C ASN A 136 18.19 5.73 13.72
N THR A 137 18.27 4.61 13.01
CA THR A 137 18.00 4.52 11.56
C THR A 137 18.76 5.55 10.72
N GLY A 138 19.98 5.90 11.10
CA GLY A 138 20.85 6.82 10.36
C GLY A 138 21.84 7.62 11.23
N PHE A 139 22.61 8.49 10.58
CA PHE A 139 23.60 9.37 11.20
C PHE A 139 23.30 10.85 10.86
N TYR A 140 22.58 11.58 11.73
CA TYR A 140 22.43 13.05 11.69
C TYR A 140 21.64 13.65 10.48
N PRO A 141 21.08 14.89 10.58
CA PRO A 141 20.81 15.68 11.77
C PRO A 141 19.49 15.34 12.46
N ARG A 142 18.55 14.66 11.81
CA ARG A 142 17.27 14.27 12.44
C ARG A 142 16.74 12.99 11.83
N PRO A 143 17.09 11.81 12.38
CA PRO A 143 16.38 10.61 12.01
C PRO A 143 14.88 10.79 12.32
N ARG A 144 14.03 10.57 11.31
CA ARG A 144 12.57 10.70 11.44
C ARG A 144 12.01 9.71 12.45
N ASP A 145 12.64 8.55 12.54
CA ASP A 145 12.24 7.41 13.36
C ASP A 145 13.44 6.87 14.11
N ILE A 146 13.19 6.14 15.20
CA ILE A 146 14.14 5.19 15.79
C ILE A 146 13.84 3.78 15.25
N PHE A 147 14.75 2.82 15.46
CA PHE A 147 14.62 1.47 14.91
C PHE A 147 13.32 0.78 15.30
N SER A 148 12.88 0.95 16.55
CA SER A 148 11.62 0.37 17.03
C SER A 148 10.39 0.94 16.32
N THR A 149 10.37 2.25 16.02
CA THR A 149 9.29 2.90 15.27
C THR A 149 9.33 2.56 13.79
N PHE A 150 10.53 2.39 13.22
CA PHE A 150 10.70 1.90 11.86
C PHE A 150 10.16 0.48 11.71
N LEU A 151 10.59 -0.47 12.57
CA LEU A 151 10.10 -1.85 12.55
C LEU A 151 8.58 -1.93 12.76
N LYS A 152 8.00 -1.09 13.64
CA LYS A 152 6.54 -0.98 13.80
C LYS A 152 5.82 -0.71 12.48
N LYS A 153 6.35 0.19 11.65
CA LYS A 153 5.75 0.56 10.36
C LYS A 153 5.92 -0.56 9.35
N ILE A 154 7.15 -1.09 9.21
CA ILE A 154 7.48 -2.19 8.31
C ILE A 154 6.58 -3.40 8.57
N ILE A 155 6.46 -3.82 9.82
CA ILE A 155 5.69 -5.01 10.20
C ILE A 155 4.20 -4.76 9.98
N ARG A 156 3.70 -3.57 10.34
CA ARG A 156 2.30 -3.20 10.11
C ARG A 156 1.95 -3.26 8.63
N ASP A 157 2.79 -2.68 7.77
CA ASP A 157 2.55 -2.64 6.33
C ASP A 157 2.68 -4.04 5.73
N ARG A 158 3.63 -4.85 6.22
CA ARG A 158 3.73 -6.26 5.84
C ARG A 158 2.49 -7.06 6.18
N PHE A 159 1.94 -6.94 7.40
CA PHE A 159 0.74 -7.69 7.77
C PHE A 159 -0.54 -7.15 7.11
N ARG A 160 -0.57 -5.86 6.76
CA ARG A 160 -1.75 -5.21 6.18
C ARG A 160 -1.83 -5.38 4.67
N TYR A 161 -0.69 -5.30 3.98
CA TYR A 161 -0.63 -5.23 2.51
C TYR A 161 0.26 -6.30 1.88
N ASP A 162 0.94 -7.11 2.69
CA ASP A 162 2.00 -8.05 2.25
C ASP A 162 3.13 -7.39 1.44
N GLN A 163 3.26 -6.06 1.57
CA GLN A 163 4.19 -5.23 0.83
C GLN A 163 4.80 -4.19 1.76
N VAL A 164 6.07 -3.86 1.50
CA VAL A 164 6.84 -2.92 2.30
C VAL A 164 7.76 -2.14 1.35
N ASN A 165 7.76 -0.82 1.50
CA ASN A 165 8.68 0.06 0.78
C ASN A 165 9.33 1.02 1.78
N PHE A 166 10.63 1.26 1.61
CA PHE A 166 11.35 2.31 2.32
C PHE A 166 12.42 2.88 1.40
N GLU A 167 12.80 4.12 1.66
CA GLU A 167 13.84 4.82 0.93
C GLU A 167 15.13 4.83 1.74
N ILE A 168 16.26 4.68 1.06
CA ILE A 168 17.58 4.87 1.65
C ILE A 168 18.04 6.26 1.25
N LEU A 169 18.21 7.13 2.26
CA LEU A 169 18.73 8.48 2.07
C LEU A 169 20.23 8.46 2.29
N HIS A 170 20.97 8.98 1.31
CA HIS A 170 22.41 9.17 1.39
C HIS A 170 22.70 10.64 1.73
N ASP A 171 23.69 10.85 2.61
CA ASP A 171 24.26 12.18 2.81
C ASP A 171 25.29 12.45 1.71
N ASP A 172 25.77 13.69 1.58
CA ASP A 172 26.80 14.09 0.61
C ASP A 172 28.11 13.28 0.76
N LYS A 173 28.26 12.57 1.88
CA LYS A 173 29.41 11.74 2.21
C LYS A 173 29.20 10.24 1.93
N GLY A 174 28.06 9.85 1.38
CA GLY A 174 27.67 8.45 1.13
C GLY A 174 27.20 7.74 2.39
#